data_AF-A0AAN8UVU1-F1
#
_entry.id   AF-A0AAN8UVU1-F1
#
_cell.length_a   1.000
_cell.length_b   1.000
_cell.length_c   1.000
_cell.angle_alpha   90.00
_cell.angle_beta   90.00
_cell.angle_gamma   90.00
#
_symmetry.space_group_name_H-M   'P 1'
#
loop_
_entity.id
_entity.type
_entity.pdbx_description
1 polymer ?
#
loop_
_entity_poly.entity_id
_entity_poly.type
_entity_poly.pdbx_seq_one_letter_code
_entity_poly.pdbx_strand_id
1 'polypeptide(L)'
;MGVVMVKDVIVFLEQRTGAKAFGNLSAPLYPVGVAVYCFEGIGMVLPLESETKDKTNYGKVVFLTMRFVYEIVERYFTGGRFCLWLRWLMVLLVSLVAISFPNFTDFLSLVRNSICCGLEFVLPSLFHLLVFKEMVGWKGVSSDIVIMILGIVLAVSGTWYSLMEMFSVKV
;
A
#
# COMPACT_ATOMS: atom_id res chain seq x y z
N MET A 1 -0.56 -25.11 13.15
CA MET A 1 -0.96 -23.92 12.36
C MET A 1 -2.46 -23.88 12.06
N GLY A 2 -3.10 -24.97 11.65
CA GLY A 2 -4.57 -25.00 11.46
C GLY A 2 -5.39 -24.68 12.71
N VAL A 3 -4.95 -25.10 13.90
CA VAL A 3 -5.65 -24.81 15.17
C VAL A 3 -5.60 -23.33 15.57
N VAL A 4 -4.60 -22.59 15.06
CA VAL A 4 -4.46 -21.14 15.28
C VAL A 4 -5.43 -20.41 14.37
N MET A 5 -5.47 -20.78 13.07
CA MET A 5 -6.48 -20.31 12.13
C MET A 5 -7.92 -20.54 12.59
N VAL A 6 -8.23 -21.71 13.16
CA VAL A 6 -9.58 -21.99 13.66
C VAL A 6 -9.90 -21.11 14.88
N LYS A 7 -8.92 -20.85 15.76
CA LYS A 7 -9.09 -19.89 16.86
C LYS A 7 -9.26 -18.45 16.36
N ASP A 8 -8.48 -18.03 15.36
CA ASP A 8 -8.62 -16.72 14.72
C ASP A 8 -9.99 -16.59 14.04
N VAL A 9 -10.48 -17.63 13.38
CA VAL A 9 -11.82 -17.66 12.76
C VAL A 9 -12.94 -17.62 13.81
N ILE A 10 -12.80 -18.33 14.93
CA ILE A 10 -13.78 -18.32 16.01
C ILE A 10 -13.78 -16.97 16.73
N VAL A 11 -12.61 -16.38 17.00
CA VAL A 11 -12.48 -15.02 17.55
C VAL A 11 -13.07 -13.98 16.59
N PHE A 12 -12.81 -14.13 15.29
CA PHE A 12 -13.37 -13.28 14.25
C PHE A 12 -14.89 -13.42 14.12
N LEU A 13 -15.46 -14.61 14.37
CA LEU A 13 -16.91 -14.85 14.38
C LEU A 13 -17.58 -14.32 15.65
N GLU A 14 -16.94 -14.46 16.82
CA GLU A 14 -17.45 -13.98 18.11
C GLU A 14 -17.48 -12.43 18.17
N GLN A 15 -16.48 -11.75 17.60
CA GLN A 15 -16.42 -10.27 17.52
C GLN A 15 -17.48 -9.62 16.60
N ARG A 16 -18.25 -10.40 15.83
CA ARG A 16 -19.27 -9.87 14.90
C ARG A 16 -20.50 -9.27 15.59
N THR A 17 -20.67 -9.47 16.89
CA THR A 17 -21.87 -9.01 17.62
C THR A 17 -21.77 -7.58 18.18
N GLY A 18 -20.64 -6.87 18.00
CA GLY A 18 -20.46 -5.51 18.52
C GLY A 18 -19.74 -4.52 17.59
N ALA A 19 -19.29 -4.93 16.41
CA ALA A 19 -18.61 -4.02 15.49
C ALA A 19 -19.64 -3.24 14.66
N LYS A 20 -19.97 -2.02 15.09
CA LYS A 20 -20.61 -1.00 14.23
C LYS A 20 -19.65 -0.58 13.11
N ALA A 21 -19.41 -1.46 12.14
CA ALA A 21 -18.55 -1.19 10.98
C ALA A 21 -19.19 -0.22 9.96
N PHE A 22 -20.49 0.06 10.11
CA PHE A 22 -21.28 0.95 9.24
C PHE A 22 -22.11 1.94 10.07
N GLY A 23 -21.49 2.61 11.04
CA GLY A 23 -22.19 3.62 11.85
C GLY A 23 -22.33 4.98 11.16
N ASN A 24 -21.44 5.31 10.21
CA ASN A 24 -21.38 6.62 9.54
C ASN A 24 -20.99 6.45 8.06
N LEU A 25 -21.50 7.33 7.19
CA LEU A 25 -21.24 7.33 5.74
C LEU A 25 -19.74 7.52 5.38
N SER A 26 -18.93 7.90 6.37
CA SER A 26 -17.46 8.03 6.33
C SER A 26 -16.69 6.72 6.57
N ALA A 27 -17.35 5.66 7.03
CA ALA A 27 -16.74 4.37 7.37
C ALA A 27 -16.22 3.49 6.20
N PRO A 28 -16.65 3.62 4.92
CA PRO A 28 -16.24 2.66 3.90
C PRO A 28 -14.84 2.92 3.31
N LEU A 29 -14.28 4.13 3.41
CA LEU A 29 -13.00 4.44 2.75
C LEU A 29 -11.77 3.87 3.48
N TYR A 30 -11.84 3.73 4.80
CA TYR A 30 -10.77 3.12 5.58
C TYR A 30 -10.50 1.65 5.18
N PRO A 31 -11.48 0.74 5.19
CA PRO A 31 -11.27 -0.64 4.77
C PRO A 31 -10.97 -0.77 3.28
N VAL A 32 -11.40 0.19 2.44
CA VAL A 32 -11.05 0.22 1.02
C VAL A 32 -9.54 0.42 0.82
N GLY A 33 -8.91 1.37 1.53
CA GLY A 33 -7.46 1.58 1.45
C GLY A 33 -6.68 0.33 1.86
N VAL A 34 -7.07 -0.31 2.97
CA VAL A 34 -6.45 -1.57 3.44
C VAL A 34 -6.66 -2.71 2.44
N ALA A 35 -7.88 -2.86 1.89
CA ALA A 35 -8.18 -3.89 0.91
C ALA A 35 -7.34 -3.72 -0.36
N VAL A 36 -7.24 -2.49 -0.89
CA VAL A 36 -6.39 -2.16 -2.04
C VAL A 36 -4.92 -2.48 -1.73
N TYR A 37 -4.45 -2.26 -0.49
CA TYR A 37 -3.10 -2.67 -0.07
C TYR A 37 -2.82 -4.15 -0.22
N CYS A 38 -3.71 -4.97 0.30
CA CYS A 38 -3.56 -6.40 0.20
C CYS A 38 -3.66 -6.88 -1.26
N PHE A 39 -4.61 -6.32 -2.04
CA PHE A 39 -4.79 -6.69 -3.44
C PHE A 39 -3.62 -6.29 -4.33
N GLU A 40 -3.02 -5.12 -4.14
CA GLU A 40 -1.84 -4.70 -4.92
C GLU A 40 -0.65 -5.62 -4.63
N GLY A 41 -0.37 -5.90 -3.35
CA GLY A 41 0.72 -6.78 -2.96
C GLY A 41 0.56 -8.20 -3.52
N ILE A 42 -0.62 -8.79 -3.35
CA ILE A 42 -0.93 -10.14 -3.86
C ILE A 42 -0.96 -10.15 -5.40
N GLY A 43 -1.48 -9.10 -6.02
CA GLY A 43 -1.60 -8.95 -7.47
C GLY A 43 -0.26 -8.89 -8.19
N MET A 44 0.80 -8.42 -7.54
CA MET A 44 2.16 -8.47 -8.09
C MET A 44 2.88 -9.80 -7.81
N VAL A 45 2.56 -10.46 -6.71
CA VAL A 45 3.22 -11.72 -6.30
C VAL A 45 2.75 -12.91 -7.13
N LEU A 46 1.45 -13.04 -7.39
CA LEU A 46 0.89 -14.21 -8.09
C LEU A 46 1.38 -14.38 -9.53
N PRO A 47 1.45 -13.32 -10.38
CA PRO A 47 2.03 -13.44 -11.71
C PRO A 47 3.52 -13.80 -11.66
N LEU A 48 4.27 -13.24 -10.70
CA LEU A 48 5.69 -13.59 -10.54
C LEU A 48 5.86 -15.05 -10.12
N GLU A 49 4.99 -15.56 -9.24
CA GLU A 49 5.01 -16.97 -8.83
C GLU A 49 4.69 -17.90 -10.00
N SER A 50 3.73 -17.55 -10.86
CA SER A 50 3.37 -18.35 -12.03
C SER A 50 4.46 -18.39 -13.10
N GLU A 51 5.22 -17.30 -13.26
CA GLU A 51 6.32 -17.22 -14.22
C GLU A 51 7.63 -17.84 -13.69
N THR A 52 7.75 -18.12 -12.39
CA THR A 52 8.92 -18.80 -11.84
C THR A 52 8.99 -20.28 -12.21
N LYS A 53 10.12 -20.68 -12.79
CA LYS A 53 10.43 -22.08 -13.14
C LYS A 53 10.45 -23.03 -11.93
N ASP A 54 10.80 -22.53 -10.74
CA ASP A 54 10.90 -23.30 -9.49
C ASP A 54 10.13 -22.62 -8.34
N LYS A 55 8.92 -23.10 -8.06
CA LYS A 55 8.02 -22.53 -7.04
C LYS A 55 8.51 -22.73 -5.60
N THR A 56 9.26 -23.81 -5.33
CA THR A 56 9.76 -24.14 -3.99
C THR A 56 10.80 -23.15 -3.46
N ASN A 57 11.49 -22.42 -4.37
CA ASN A 57 12.50 -21.43 -4.00
C ASN A 57 12.02 -19.99 -4.20
N TYR A 58 10.78 -19.77 -4.66
CA TYR A 58 10.24 -18.44 -4.95
C TYR A 58 10.42 -17.45 -3.77
N GLY A 59 10.04 -17.84 -2.56
CA GLY A 59 10.20 -17.00 -1.37
C GLY A 59 11.64 -16.62 -1.07
N LYS A 60 12.61 -17.51 -1.34
CA LYS A 60 14.04 -17.20 -1.18
C LYS A 60 14.51 -16.19 -2.22
N VAL A 61 14.04 -16.33 -3.46
CA VAL A 61 14.35 -15.38 -4.54
C VAL A 61 13.82 -14.01 -4.20
N VAL A 62 12.54 -13.88 -3.82
CA VAL A 62 11.94 -12.60 -3.42
C VAL A 62 12.70 -11.98 -2.26
N PHE A 63 13.06 -12.76 -1.23
CA PHE A 63 13.88 -12.28 -0.11
C PHE A 63 15.25 -11.77 -0.56
N LEU A 64 15.93 -12.50 -1.46
CA LEU A 64 17.22 -12.08 -2.01
C LEU A 64 17.09 -10.79 -2.82
N THR A 65 16.04 -10.65 -3.63
CA THR A 65 15.78 -9.46 -4.44
C THR A 65 15.48 -8.25 -3.55
N MET A 66 14.67 -8.40 -2.50
CA MET A 66 14.38 -7.32 -1.54
C MET A 66 15.64 -6.86 -0.80
N ARG A 67 16.52 -7.80 -0.41
CA ARG A 67 17.82 -7.44 0.17
C ARG A 67 18.68 -6.64 -0.80
N PHE A 68 18.68 -7.01 -2.09
CA PHE A 68 19.43 -6.29 -3.12
C PHE A 68 18.88 -4.87 -3.35
N VAL A 69 17.55 -4.72 -3.39
CA VAL A 69 16.91 -3.39 -3.50
C VAL A 69 17.27 -2.50 -2.31
N TYR A 70 17.22 -3.04 -1.09
CA TYR A 70 17.61 -2.29 0.11
C TYR A 70 19.06 -1.78 0.03
N GLU A 71 19.99 -2.61 -0.42
CA GLU A 71 21.39 -2.22 -0.66
C GLU A 71 21.53 -1.10 -1.69
N ILE A 72 20.78 -1.14 -2.80
CA ILE A 72 20.80 -0.08 -3.82
C ILE A 72 20.29 1.24 -3.24
N VAL A 73 19.16 1.20 -2.54
CA VAL A 73 18.56 2.40 -1.94
C VAL A 73 19.51 3.02 -0.91
N GLU A 74 20.12 2.18 -0.06
CA GLU A 74 21.11 2.63 0.94
C GLU A 74 22.33 3.29 0.27
N ARG A 75 22.82 2.72 -0.84
CA ARG A 75 23.93 3.29 -1.62
C ARG A 75 23.57 4.57 -2.34
N TYR A 76 22.35 4.67 -2.87
CA TYR A 76 21.84 5.87 -3.55
C TYR A 76 21.76 7.04 -2.57
N PHE A 77 21.17 6.82 -1.38
CA PHE A 77 21.02 7.88 -0.38
C PHE A 77 22.36 8.34 0.21
N THR A 78 23.36 7.45 0.26
CA THR A 78 24.64 7.72 0.93
C THR A 78 25.79 8.05 -0.03
N GLY A 79 25.52 8.18 -1.33
CA GLY A 79 26.53 8.53 -2.34
C GLY A 79 27.73 7.56 -2.38
N GLY A 80 27.49 6.28 -2.08
CA GLY A 80 28.50 5.22 -2.13
C GLY A 80 29.36 5.01 -0.87
N ARG A 81 29.11 5.70 0.25
CA ARG A 81 29.80 5.43 1.54
C ARG A 81 28.94 4.56 2.46
N PHE A 82 29.50 3.49 3.02
CA PHE A 82 28.83 2.72 4.08
C PHE A 82 28.92 3.49 5.40
N CYS A 83 27.80 4.12 5.80
CA CYS A 83 27.72 4.86 7.05
C CYS A 83 26.75 4.15 8.00
N LEU A 84 27.29 3.34 8.93
CA LEU A 84 26.49 2.62 9.93
C LEU A 84 25.56 3.56 10.72
N TRP A 85 25.98 4.82 10.90
CA TRP A 85 25.20 5.84 11.59
C TRP A 85 23.88 6.17 10.88
N LEU A 86 23.85 6.17 9.55
CA LEU A 86 22.63 6.43 8.78
C LEU A 86 21.64 5.26 8.91
N ARG A 87 22.15 4.02 9.02
CA ARG A 87 21.31 2.85 9.30
C ARG A 87 20.63 2.98 10.67
N TRP A 88 21.37 3.39 11.69
CA TRP A 88 20.80 3.69 13.01
C TRP A 88 19.81 4.85 12.95
N LEU A 89 20.07 5.89 12.14
CA LEU A 89 19.16 7.01 11.94
C LEU A 89 17.85 6.57 11.26
N MET A 90 17.91 5.75 10.21
CA MET A 90 16.71 5.20 9.54
C MET A 90 15.90 4.32 10.50
N VAL A 91 16.57 3.48 11.29
CA VAL A 91 15.91 2.65 12.32
C VAL A 91 15.25 3.53 13.38
N LEU A 92 15.92 4.60 13.83
CA LEU A 92 15.37 5.55 14.79
C LEU A 92 14.15 6.26 14.18
N LEU A 93 14.25 6.76 12.95
CA LEU A 93 13.16 7.45 12.26
C LEU A 93 11.93 6.53 12.09
N VAL A 94 12.11 5.29 11.63
CA VAL A 94 11.03 4.31 11.53
C VAL A 94 10.43 4.01 12.91
N SER A 95 11.26 3.88 13.93
CA SER A 95 10.79 3.64 15.31
C SER A 95 10.02 4.84 15.85
N LEU A 96 10.42 6.06 15.52
CA LEU A 96 9.75 7.29 15.94
C LEU A 96 8.38 7.45 15.25
N VAL A 97 8.30 7.09 13.97
CA VAL A 97 7.01 6.99 13.26
C VAL A 97 6.13 5.89 13.87
N ALA A 98 6.69 4.74 14.22
CA ALA A 98 5.95 3.65 14.88
C ALA A 98 5.41 4.05 16.26
N ILE A 99 6.13 4.89 17.02
CA ILE A 99 5.66 5.43 18.31
C ILE A 99 4.58 6.50 18.08
N SER A 100 4.64 7.24 16.97
CA SER A 100 3.66 8.29 16.64
C SER A 100 2.29 7.72 16.28
N PHE A 101 2.21 6.49 15.79
CA PHE A 101 0.97 5.85 15.35
C PHE A 101 0.74 4.51 16.07
N PRO A 102 -0.13 4.47 17.11
CA PRO A 102 -0.43 3.23 17.83
C PRO A 102 -1.14 2.18 16.96
N ASN A 103 -1.84 2.61 15.91
CA ASN A 103 -2.50 1.75 14.93
C ASN A 103 -1.76 1.82 13.58
N PHE A 104 -0.96 0.79 13.27
CA PHE A 104 -0.25 0.68 12.00
C PHE A 104 -1.19 0.69 10.77
N THR A 105 -2.41 0.19 10.93
CA THR A 105 -3.42 0.14 9.86
C THR A 105 -3.85 1.54 9.41
N ASP A 106 -3.96 2.50 10.33
CA ASP A 106 -4.33 3.89 10.02
C ASP A 106 -3.22 4.57 9.22
N PHE A 107 -1.97 4.32 9.61
CA PHE A 107 -0.79 4.78 8.88
C PHE A 107 -0.74 4.17 7.47
N LEU A 108 -0.95 2.86 7.32
CA LEU A 108 -0.94 2.19 6.01
C LEU A 108 -2.04 2.72 5.08
N SER A 109 -3.24 2.97 5.60
CA SER A 109 -4.34 3.58 4.85
C SER A 109 -4.03 5.01 4.42
N LEU A 110 -3.44 5.82 5.30
CA LEU A 110 -3.03 7.20 5.00
C LEU A 110 -1.92 7.26 3.94
N VAL A 111 -0.88 6.45 4.09
CA VAL A 111 0.25 6.37 3.15
C VAL A 111 -0.23 5.93 1.78
N ARG A 112 -1.14 4.95 1.71
CA ARG A 112 -1.69 4.47 0.44
C ARG A 112 -2.61 5.49 -0.23
N ASN A 113 -3.54 6.09 0.51
CA ASN A 113 -4.45 7.08 -0.06
C ASN A 113 -3.73 8.36 -0.52
N SER A 114 -2.54 8.67 0.02
CA SER A 114 -1.76 9.85 -0.38
C SER A 114 -0.72 9.56 -1.46
N ILE A 115 0.23 8.66 -1.20
CA ILE A 115 1.39 8.42 -2.07
C ILE A 115 1.03 7.46 -3.22
N CYS A 116 0.10 6.53 -3.00
CA CYS A 116 -0.21 5.47 -3.97
C CYS A 116 -1.22 5.93 -5.03
N CYS A 117 -2.19 6.81 -4.72
CA CYS A 117 -3.11 7.31 -5.75
C CYS A 117 -2.40 8.05 -6.89
N GLY A 118 -1.27 8.71 -6.60
CA GLY A 118 -0.42 9.27 -7.66
C GLY A 118 0.16 8.16 -8.53
N LEU A 119 0.88 7.21 -7.93
CA LEU A 119 1.58 6.18 -8.69
C LEU A 119 0.62 5.20 -9.40
N GLU A 120 -0.45 4.77 -8.76
CA GLU A 120 -1.35 3.74 -9.28
C GLU A 120 -2.32 4.28 -10.36
N PHE A 121 -2.63 5.58 -10.37
CA PHE A 121 -3.44 6.18 -11.44
C PHE A 121 -2.58 6.87 -12.51
N VAL A 122 -1.45 7.49 -12.14
CA VAL A 122 -0.57 8.19 -13.08
C VAL A 122 0.30 7.21 -13.86
N LEU A 123 0.81 6.14 -13.24
CA LEU A 123 1.69 5.19 -13.92
C LEU A 123 1.00 4.41 -15.05
N PRO A 124 -0.19 3.79 -14.88
CA PRO A 124 -0.87 3.11 -15.98
C PRO A 124 -1.34 4.09 -17.07
N SER A 125 -1.79 5.29 -16.69
CA SER A 125 -2.15 6.35 -17.65
C SER A 125 -0.94 6.84 -18.45
N LEU A 126 0.24 6.96 -17.80
CA LEU A 126 1.49 7.31 -18.47
C LEU A 126 1.95 6.23 -19.44
N PHE A 127 1.87 4.95 -19.05
CA PHE A 127 2.24 3.85 -19.94
C PHE A 127 1.29 3.74 -21.14
N HIS A 128 -0.01 3.92 -20.93
CA HIS A 128 -1.01 3.92 -22.00
C HIS A 128 -0.76 5.07 -23.00
N LEU A 129 -0.51 6.29 -22.51
CA LEU A 129 -0.20 7.45 -23.34
C LEU A 129 1.18 7.38 -24.02
N LEU A 130 2.18 6.77 -23.38
CA LEU A 130 3.53 6.61 -23.96
C LEU A 130 3.57 5.53 -25.04
N VAL A 131 2.89 4.40 -24.83
CA VAL A 131 2.87 3.27 -25.80
C VAL A 131 1.95 3.54 -26.98
N PHE A 132 0.78 4.16 -26.78
CA PHE A 132 -0.21 4.39 -27.85
C PHE A 132 -0.26 5.82 -28.37
N LYS A 133 0.81 6.62 -28.15
CA LYS A 133 0.86 8.06 -28.43
C LYS A 133 0.42 8.47 -29.85
N GLU A 134 0.62 7.60 -30.84
CA GLU A 134 0.27 7.88 -32.24
C GLU A 134 -1.15 7.41 -32.66
N MET A 135 -1.83 6.57 -31.86
CA MET A 135 -3.14 5.99 -32.20
C MET A 135 -4.26 6.31 -31.21
N VAL A 136 -3.98 7.05 -30.12
CA VAL A 136 -4.99 7.40 -29.11
C VAL A 136 -6.01 8.40 -29.67
N GLY A 137 -7.21 7.91 -30.02
CA GLY A 137 -8.35 8.77 -30.31
C GLY A 137 -8.83 9.53 -29.06
N TRP A 138 -9.56 10.64 -29.26
CA TRP A 138 -10.10 11.49 -28.18
C TRP A 138 -10.83 10.74 -27.06
N LYS A 139 -11.43 9.58 -27.38
CA LYS A 139 -12.10 8.72 -26.39
C LYS A 139 -11.14 8.10 -25.38
N GLY A 140 -9.93 7.69 -25.79
CA GLY A 140 -8.91 7.13 -24.90
C GLY A 140 -8.32 8.18 -23.95
N VAL A 141 -8.08 9.38 -24.47
CA VAL A 141 -7.66 10.52 -23.65
C VAL A 141 -8.73 10.89 -22.61
N SER A 142 -10.01 10.84 -23.00
CA SER A 142 -11.10 11.10 -22.06
C SER A 142 -11.17 10.04 -20.95
N SER A 143 -10.93 8.76 -21.23
CA SER A 143 -10.92 7.74 -20.18
C SER A 143 -9.75 7.90 -19.21
N ASP A 144 -8.56 8.22 -19.70
CA ASP A 144 -7.37 8.43 -18.86
C ASP A 144 -7.55 9.65 -17.92
N ILE A 145 -8.15 10.74 -18.43
CA ILE A 145 -8.47 11.92 -17.63
C ILE A 145 -9.54 11.61 -16.56
N VAL A 146 -10.58 10.84 -16.90
CA VAL A 146 -11.62 10.45 -15.93
C VAL A 146 -11.04 9.62 -14.79
N ILE A 147 -10.16 8.67 -15.12
CA ILE A 147 -9.48 7.81 -14.15
C ILE A 147 -8.57 8.64 -13.23
N MET A 148 -7.84 9.60 -13.79
CA MET A 148 -6.99 10.52 -13.02
C MET A 148 -7.82 11.40 -12.05
N ILE A 149 -8.92 11.98 -12.51
CA ILE A 149 -9.79 12.82 -11.67
C ILE A 149 -10.41 11.99 -10.53
N LEU A 150 -10.92 10.80 -10.85
CA LEU A 150 -11.50 9.89 -9.86
C LEU A 150 -10.46 9.48 -8.80
N GLY A 151 -9.22 9.19 -9.22
CA GLY A 151 -8.11 8.90 -8.32
C GLY A 151 -7.78 10.05 -7.36
N ILE A 152 -7.78 11.30 -7.85
CA ILE A 152 -7.55 12.48 -7.00
C ILE A 152 -8.68 12.67 -5.98
N VAL A 153 -9.94 12.50 -6.39
CA VAL A 153 -11.09 12.64 -5.48
C VAL A 153 -11.03 11.59 -4.37
N LEU A 154 -10.69 10.34 -4.70
CA LEU A 154 -10.52 9.27 -3.73
C LEU A 154 -9.30 9.51 -2.82
N ALA A 155 -8.20 10.05 -3.34
CA ALA A 155 -7.02 10.41 -2.55
C ALA A 155 -7.32 11.49 -1.50
N VAL A 156 -7.98 12.57 -1.92
CA VAL A 156 -8.31 13.70 -1.05
C VAL A 156 -9.33 13.28 0.01
N SER A 157 -10.39 12.59 -0.40
CA SER A 157 -11.40 12.09 0.53
C SER A 157 -10.83 11.04 1.48
N GLY A 158 -10.06 10.07 0.98
CA GLY A 158 -9.40 9.04 1.78
C GLY A 158 -8.41 9.60 2.79
N THR A 159 -7.58 10.57 2.38
CA THR A 159 -6.67 11.28 3.29
C THR A 159 -7.43 12.05 4.36
N TRP A 160 -8.51 12.74 3.99
CA TRP A 160 -9.34 13.48 4.95
C TRP A 160 -9.98 12.55 5.99
N TYR A 161 -10.52 11.41 5.57
CA TYR A 161 -11.12 10.45 6.49
C TYR A 161 -10.08 9.78 7.39
N SER A 162 -8.95 9.33 6.85
CA SER A 162 -7.86 8.77 7.65
C SER A 162 -7.35 9.78 8.68
N LEU A 163 -7.21 11.05 8.29
CA LEU A 163 -6.79 12.12 9.19
C LEU A 163 -7.80 12.36 10.32
N MET A 164 -9.09 12.39 10.00
CA MET A 164 -10.16 12.57 10.99
C MET A 164 -10.22 11.41 11.98
N GLU A 165 -10.04 10.18 11.52
CA GLU A 165 -9.99 9.00 12.39
C GLU A 165 -8.78 9.04 13.34
N MET A 166 -7.61 9.40 12.82
CA MET A 166 -6.39 9.56 13.61
C MET A 166 -6.50 10.67 14.67
N PHE A 167 -7.20 11.77 14.38
CA PHE A 167 -7.43 12.85 15.35
C PHE A 167 -8.63 12.63 16.29
N SER A 168 -9.58 11.76 15.92
CA SER A 168 -10.73 11.42 16.77
C SER A 168 -10.38 10.40 17.86
N VAL A 169 -9.26 9.67 17.72
CA VAL A 169 -8.67 8.90 18.81
C VAL A 169 -7.90 9.85 19.72
N LYS A 170 -8.62 10.60 20.56
CA LYS A 170 -8.04 11.39 21.64
C LYS A 170 -8.52 10.86 22.98
N VAL A 171 -7.64 10.04 23.58
CA VAL A 171 -7.62 9.54 24.98
C VAL A 171 -8.84 8.76 25.43
#